data_AF-A0A839QCM4-F1
#
_entry.id   AF-A0A839QCM4-F1
#
_cell.length_a   1.000
_cell.length_b   1.000
_cell.length_c   1.000
_cell.angle_alpha   90.00
_cell.angle_beta   90.00
_cell.angle_gamma   90.00
#
_symmetry.space_group_name_H-M   'P 1'
#
loop_
_entity.id
_entity.type
_entity.pdbx_description
1 polymer ?
#
loop_
_entity_poly.entity_id
_entity_poly.type
_entity_poly.pdbx_seq_one_letter_code
_entity_poly.pdbx_strand_id
1 'polypeptide(L)'
;MAAPEGTATQQPAKAAYLAEFTGHADILDCFGALYGDTAGFLHVATGSGIYVKNGKPAHRDWSERCYEYPAQAGQAARDIAQGAPACDIYVCSSIMRGRTRTKGAAARRSLVHADIDAETKADLVRAVDGFAIASGTPGHAHVYVPVAEELTVTEFEALCRGLGDYFGGGDAKISDNDFLRPVGTFNHKPTLSGGEPSPVTWLVTP
;
A
#
# COMPACT_ATOMS: atom_id res chain seq x y z
N MET A 1 28.83 5.76 -25.80
CA MET A 1 27.98 6.30 -24.71
C MET A 1 27.42 5.11 -23.97
N ALA A 2 27.94 4.83 -22.78
CA ALA A 2 27.42 3.75 -21.93
C ALA A 2 26.17 4.27 -21.21
N ALA A 3 25.10 3.47 -21.21
CA ALA A 3 23.91 3.76 -20.41
C ALA A 3 24.26 3.71 -18.92
N PRO A 4 23.66 4.56 -18.06
CA PRO A 4 23.86 4.44 -16.63
C PRO A 4 23.17 3.16 -16.14
N GLU A 5 23.94 2.30 -15.47
CA GLU A 5 23.42 1.15 -14.75
C GLU A 5 22.52 1.67 -13.62
N GLY A 6 21.21 1.52 -13.78
CA GLY A 6 20.24 1.73 -12.71
C GLY A 6 20.50 0.70 -11.62
N THR A 7 21.14 1.13 -10.54
CA THR A 7 21.30 0.31 -9.35
C THR A 7 19.91 0.07 -8.77
N ALA A 8 19.42 -1.17 -8.89
CA ALA A 8 18.22 -1.60 -8.19
C ALA A 8 18.43 -1.31 -6.70
N THR A 9 17.57 -0.46 -6.13
CA THR A 9 17.63 -0.10 -4.71
C THR A 9 17.44 -1.39 -3.91
N GLN A 10 18.52 -1.93 -3.34
CA GLN A 10 18.43 -3.11 -2.48
C GLN A 10 17.60 -2.74 -1.25
N GLN A 11 16.53 -3.49 -1.01
CA GLN A 11 15.74 -3.33 0.21
C GLN A 11 16.62 -3.60 1.44
N PRO A 12 16.52 -2.78 2.50
CA PRO A 12 17.30 -2.98 3.71
C PRO A 12 16.91 -4.30 4.39
N ALA A 13 17.89 -4.96 5.01
CA ALA A 13 17.63 -6.15 5.83
C ALA A 13 16.73 -5.80 7.04
N LYS A 14 15.83 -6.71 7.42
CA LYS A 14 14.85 -6.53 8.52
C LYS A 14 15.47 -6.01 9.83
N ALA A 15 16.64 -6.51 10.22
CA ALA A 15 17.31 -6.07 11.45
C ALA A 15 17.79 -4.61 11.39
N ALA A 16 18.26 -4.14 10.23
CA ALA A 16 18.65 -2.75 10.02
C ALA A 16 17.42 -1.84 9.96
N TYR A 17 16.37 -2.29 9.26
CA TYR A 17 15.10 -1.56 9.20
C TYR A 17 14.45 -1.43 10.58
N LEU A 18 14.43 -2.49 11.39
CA LEU A 18 13.90 -2.47 12.75
C LEU A 18 14.70 -1.57 13.70
N ALA A 19 16.01 -1.39 13.48
CA ALA A 19 16.85 -0.51 14.29
C ALA A 19 16.58 0.97 14.02
N GLU A 20 16.11 1.31 12.81
CA GLU A 20 15.76 2.67 12.37
C GLU A 20 14.24 2.91 12.33
N PHE A 21 13.44 1.90 12.68
CA PHE A 21 11.99 1.91 12.55
C PHE A 21 11.34 2.96 13.46
N THR A 22 11.01 4.11 12.89
CA THR A 22 10.11 5.07 13.54
C THR A 22 8.64 4.70 13.38
N GLY A 23 8.32 3.72 12.50
CA GLY A 23 7.10 2.94 12.40
C GLY A 23 5.81 3.76 12.39
N HIS A 24 5.42 4.21 13.57
CA HIS A 24 4.34 5.16 13.77
C HIS A 24 4.47 6.44 12.91
N ALA A 25 5.67 7.05 12.84
CA ALA A 25 5.87 8.28 12.07
C ALA A 25 5.70 8.03 10.56
N ASP A 26 6.33 6.98 10.03
CA ASP A 26 6.26 6.61 8.62
C ASP A 26 4.82 6.27 8.19
N ILE A 27 4.05 5.63 9.07
CA ILE A 27 2.63 5.34 8.83
C ILE A 27 1.80 6.63 8.78
N LEU A 28 2.07 7.60 9.64
CA LEU A 28 1.37 8.89 9.61
C LEU A 28 1.69 9.69 8.35
N ASP A 29 2.95 9.70 7.91
CA ASP A 29 3.34 10.34 6.65
C ASP A 29 2.67 9.65 5.45
N CYS A 30 2.60 8.31 5.48
CA CYS A 30 1.84 7.52 4.51
C CYS A 30 0.35 7.90 4.49
N PHE A 31 -0.29 8.08 5.65
CA PHE A 31 -1.68 8.53 5.69
C PHE A 31 -1.87 9.94 5.13
N GLY A 32 -0.93 10.85 5.42
CA GLY A 32 -0.94 12.20 4.84
C GLY A 32 -0.89 12.16 3.32
N ALA A 33 -0.02 11.31 2.76
CA ALA A 33 0.12 11.12 1.32
C ALA A 33 -1.12 10.49 0.67
N LEU A 34 -1.69 9.46 1.29
CA LEU A 34 -2.82 8.72 0.73
C LEU A 34 -4.15 9.47 0.85
N TYR A 35 -4.36 10.18 1.96
CA TYR A 35 -5.68 10.65 2.35
C TYR A 35 -5.78 12.17 2.51
N GLY A 36 -4.65 12.85 2.73
CA GLY A 36 -4.62 14.27 3.05
C GLY A 36 -5.54 14.59 4.24
N ASP A 37 -6.42 15.56 4.03
CA ASP A 37 -7.43 16.02 4.99
C ASP A 37 -8.80 15.35 4.84
N THR A 38 -8.93 14.35 3.96
CA THR A 38 -10.22 13.71 3.64
C THR A 38 -10.81 13.04 4.88
N ALA A 39 -11.89 13.60 5.44
CA ALA A 39 -12.55 13.04 6.61
C ALA A 39 -13.43 11.81 6.28
N GLY A 40 -13.48 10.85 7.20
CA GLY A 40 -14.31 9.65 7.08
C GLY A 40 -13.79 8.51 7.93
N PHE A 41 -13.79 7.29 7.39
CA PHE A 41 -13.32 6.09 8.07
C PHE A 41 -12.14 5.47 7.32
N LEU A 42 -10.99 5.42 7.99
CA LEU A 42 -9.83 4.64 7.58
C LEU A 42 -10.09 3.17 7.94
N HIS A 43 -10.06 2.29 6.95
CA HIS A 43 -10.16 0.84 7.15
C HIS A 43 -8.78 0.20 7.14
N VAL A 44 -8.54 -0.67 8.12
CA VAL A 44 -7.29 -1.40 8.30
C VAL A 44 -7.63 -2.88 8.39
N ALA A 45 -6.94 -3.71 7.61
CA ALA A 45 -7.01 -5.16 7.72
C ALA A 45 -5.73 -5.75 8.28
N THR A 46 -5.87 -6.81 9.06
CA THR A 46 -4.78 -7.58 9.65
C THR A 46 -4.96 -9.05 9.30
N GLY A 47 -3.96 -9.62 8.64
CA GLY A 47 -3.87 -11.06 8.36
C GLY A 47 -2.74 -11.70 9.15
N SER A 48 -3.05 -12.73 9.95
CA SER A 48 -2.08 -13.48 10.76
C SER A 48 -1.97 -14.95 10.36
N GLY A 49 -0.83 -15.55 10.69
CA GLY A 49 -0.58 -16.98 10.46
C GLY A 49 -0.61 -17.33 8.97
N ILE A 50 0.19 -16.63 8.17
CA ILE A 50 0.25 -16.84 6.72
C ILE A 50 0.55 -18.32 6.37
N TYR A 51 -0.16 -18.86 5.38
CA TYR A 51 0.02 -20.23 4.88
C TYR A 51 -0.31 -20.30 3.38
N VAL A 52 -0.05 -21.45 2.75
CA VAL A 52 -0.42 -21.69 1.35
C VAL A 52 -1.76 -22.42 1.27
N LYS A 53 -2.73 -21.84 0.57
CA LYS A 53 -4.03 -22.45 0.24
C LYS A 53 -4.19 -22.48 -1.27
N ASN A 54 -4.35 -23.67 -1.86
CA ASN A 54 -4.50 -23.85 -3.31
C ASN A 54 -3.40 -23.15 -4.13
N GLY A 55 -2.15 -23.24 -3.67
CA GLY A 55 -1.00 -22.62 -4.34
C GLY A 55 -0.89 -21.10 -4.17
N LYS A 56 -1.76 -20.45 -3.38
CA LYS A 56 -1.73 -19.01 -3.12
C LYS A 56 -1.52 -18.71 -1.63
N PRO A 57 -0.83 -17.62 -1.27
CA PRO A 57 -0.77 -17.15 0.11
C PRO A 57 -2.17 -16.84 0.65
N ALA A 58 -2.43 -17.24 1.90
CA ALA A 58 -3.66 -16.99 2.65
C ALA A 58 -3.32 -16.78 4.15
N HIS A 59 -4.28 -16.26 4.92
CA HIS A 59 -4.13 -16.02 6.36
C HIS A 59 -5.08 -16.91 7.16
N ARG A 60 -4.64 -17.41 8.31
CA ARG A 60 -5.47 -18.24 9.20
C ARG A 60 -6.57 -17.41 9.83
N ASP A 61 -6.20 -16.20 10.25
CA ASP A 61 -7.12 -15.22 10.80
C ASP A 61 -7.05 -13.93 9.97
N TRP A 62 -8.22 -13.37 9.72
CA TRP A 62 -8.40 -12.09 9.04
C TRP A 62 -9.32 -11.23 9.90
N SER A 63 -8.90 -10.00 10.17
CA SER A 63 -9.73 -9.03 10.88
C SER A 63 -9.66 -7.67 10.22
N GLU A 64 -10.78 -6.95 10.22
CA GLU A 64 -10.88 -5.57 9.73
C GLU A 64 -11.32 -4.67 10.89
N ARG A 65 -10.71 -3.49 10.98
CA ARG A 65 -11.07 -2.42 11.90
C ARG A 65 -11.22 -1.12 11.13
N CYS A 66 -12.04 -0.21 11.64
CA CYS A 66 -12.13 1.14 11.12
C CYS A 66 -11.85 2.17 12.20
N TYR A 67 -11.23 3.28 11.79
CA TYR A 67 -10.88 4.42 12.62
C TYR A 67 -11.44 5.68 11.98
N GLU A 68 -12.00 6.58 12.78
CA GLU A 68 -12.41 7.90 12.31
C GLU A 68 -11.17 8.70 11.90
N TYR A 69 -11.09 9.12 10.65
CA TYR A 69 -9.96 9.86 10.12
C TYR A 69 -10.36 11.32 9.86
N PRO A 70 -9.50 12.32 10.17
CA PRO A 70 -8.15 12.18 10.73
C PRO A 70 -8.11 12.02 12.27
N ALA A 71 -9.24 12.13 12.97
CA ALA A 71 -9.31 12.22 14.43
C ALA A 71 -8.59 11.07 15.18
N GLN A 72 -8.61 9.87 14.63
CA GLN A 72 -8.00 8.66 15.19
C GLN A 72 -6.81 8.15 14.36
N ALA A 73 -6.25 8.95 13.44
CA ALA A 73 -5.12 8.56 12.61
C ALA A 73 -3.91 8.09 13.44
N GLY A 74 -3.56 8.82 14.50
CA GLY A 74 -2.48 8.42 15.42
C GLY A 74 -2.78 7.12 16.18
N GLN A 75 -4.05 6.83 16.50
CA GLN A 75 -4.41 5.56 17.11
C GLN A 75 -4.25 4.41 16.11
N ALA A 76 -4.75 4.59 14.88
CA ALA A 76 -4.58 3.63 13.81
C ALA A 76 -3.09 3.34 13.54
N ALA A 77 -2.25 4.38 13.46
CA ALA A 77 -0.81 4.25 13.23
C ALA A 77 -0.11 3.45 14.34
N ARG A 78 -0.47 3.68 15.63
CA ARG A 78 0.07 2.89 16.75
C ARG A 78 -0.35 1.43 16.67
N ASP A 79 -1.61 1.16 16.40
CA ASP A 79 -2.14 -0.20 16.33
C ASP A 79 -1.50 -0.98 15.16
N ILE A 80 -1.31 -0.32 14.01
CA ILE A 80 -0.57 -0.88 12.87
C ILE A 80 0.89 -1.15 13.26
N ALA A 81 1.59 -0.17 13.83
CA ALA A 81 3.00 -0.32 14.20
C ALA A 81 3.22 -1.47 15.21
N GLN A 82 2.28 -1.64 16.15
CA GLN A 82 2.31 -2.74 17.12
C GLN A 82 2.05 -4.11 16.47
N GLY A 83 1.17 -4.18 15.46
CA GLY A 83 0.81 -5.43 14.79
C GLY A 83 1.78 -5.86 13.68
N ALA A 84 2.43 -4.91 13.01
CA ALA A 84 3.27 -5.15 11.84
C ALA A 84 4.38 -6.22 12.01
N PRO A 85 5.05 -6.35 13.18
CA PRO A 85 6.07 -7.38 13.37
C PRO A 85 5.56 -8.82 13.27
N ALA A 86 4.26 -9.06 13.45
CA ALA A 86 3.67 -10.40 13.52
C ALA A 86 2.59 -10.68 12.45
N CYS A 87 2.12 -9.65 11.74
CA CYS A 87 1.00 -9.75 10.82
C CYS A 87 1.28 -9.01 9.50
N ASP A 88 0.66 -9.46 8.40
CA ASP A 88 0.48 -8.60 7.25
C ASP A 88 -0.60 -7.57 7.57
N ILE A 89 -0.27 -6.29 7.35
CA ILE A 89 -1.20 -5.18 7.55
C ILE A 89 -1.52 -4.54 6.20
N TYR A 90 -2.79 -4.18 6.03
CA TYR A 90 -3.27 -3.47 4.86
C TYR A 90 -4.14 -2.29 5.27
N VAL A 91 -4.12 -1.24 4.47
CA VAL A 91 -5.00 -0.08 4.60
C VAL A 91 -5.80 0.09 3.33
N CYS A 92 -7.03 0.57 3.47
CA CYS A 92 -7.90 0.80 2.34
C CYS A 92 -7.33 1.94 1.47
N SER A 93 -7.35 1.78 0.15
CA SER A 93 -6.77 2.76 -0.79
C SER A 93 -7.41 4.14 -0.69
N SER A 94 -8.69 4.21 -0.28
CA SER A 94 -9.40 5.46 0.01
C SER A 94 -10.03 5.48 1.40
N ILE A 95 -10.25 6.68 1.94
CA ILE A 95 -11.11 6.89 3.11
C ILE A 95 -12.56 6.59 2.74
N MET A 96 -13.27 5.82 3.56
CA MET A 96 -14.66 5.44 3.34
C MET A 96 -15.63 6.40 4.04
N ARG A 97 -16.84 6.58 3.49
CA ARG A 97 -17.93 7.34 4.15
C ARG A 97 -18.52 6.63 5.37
N GLY A 98 -18.37 5.30 5.45
CA GLY A 98 -18.98 4.49 6.50
C GLY A 98 -18.02 3.53 7.17
N ARG A 99 -18.49 2.96 8.29
CA ARG A 99 -17.79 1.92 9.07
C ARG A 99 -17.74 0.55 8.38
N THR A 100 -18.34 0.42 7.20
CA THR A 100 -18.25 -0.75 6.33
C THR A 100 -17.55 -0.36 5.05
N ARG A 101 -16.62 -1.20 4.61
CA ARG A 101 -15.88 -1.03 3.35
C ARG A 101 -16.73 -1.58 2.20
N THR A 102 -17.30 -0.68 1.40
CA THR A 102 -18.13 -1.04 0.24
C THR A 102 -17.64 -0.27 -0.98
N LYS A 103 -17.56 -0.95 -2.12
CA LYS A 103 -17.17 -0.31 -3.40
C LYS A 103 -18.09 0.88 -3.70
N GLY A 104 -17.50 1.99 -4.11
CA GLY A 104 -18.20 3.26 -4.38
C GLY A 104 -18.53 4.07 -3.14
N ALA A 105 -18.16 3.59 -1.95
CA ALA A 105 -18.38 4.30 -0.69
C ALA A 105 -17.20 5.20 -0.28
N ALA A 106 -16.16 5.35 -1.12
CA ALA A 106 -15.08 6.30 -0.83
C ALA A 106 -15.63 7.72 -0.62
N ALA A 107 -15.09 8.40 0.39
CA ALA A 107 -15.38 9.80 0.71
C ALA A 107 -14.87 10.76 -0.37
N ARG A 108 -13.75 10.39 -1.02
CA ARG A 108 -13.19 11.08 -2.17
C ARG A 108 -12.42 10.10 -3.05
N ARG A 109 -12.49 10.25 -4.38
CA ARG A 109 -11.72 9.48 -5.38
C ARG A 109 -10.78 10.41 -6.14
N SER A 110 -9.73 10.87 -5.47
CA SER A 110 -8.74 11.81 -6.02
C SER A 110 -7.32 11.25 -6.08
N LEU A 111 -7.14 9.96 -5.78
CA LEU A 111 -5.86 9.27 -5.81
C LEU A 111 -6.03 7.90 -6.46
N VAL A 112 -5.64 7.79 -7.72
CA VAL A 112 -5.71 6.54 -8.49
C VAL A 112 -4.55 5.64 -8.04
N HIS A 113 -4.77 4.33 -8.01
CA HIS A 113 -3.73 3.37 -7.63
C HIS A 113 -3.59 2.21 -8.62
N ALA A 114 -2.43 1.56 -8.60
CA ALA A 114 -2.18 0.28 -9.24
C ALA A 114 -1.24 -0.58 -8.38
N ASP A 115 -1.59 -1.85 -8.17
CA ASP A 115 -0.70 -2.84 -7.55
C ASP A 115 0.07 -3.54 -8.67
N ILE A 116 1.36 -3.22 -8.79
CA ILE A 116 2.22 -3.67 -9.88
C ILE A 116 2.98 -4.90 -9.43
N ASP A 117 2.71 -6.04 -10.07
CA ASP A 117 3.36 -7.33 -9.81
C ASP A 117 4.56 -7.60 -10.75
N ALA A 118 5.14 -6.53 -11.29
CA ALA A 118 6.29 -6.52 -12.18
C ALA A 118 7.30 -5.43 -11.76
N GLU A 119 8.46 -5.38 -12.42
CA GLU A 119 9.50 -4.39 -12.12
C GLU A 119 8.97 -2.95 -12.27
N THR A 120 8.81 -2.25 -11.14
CA THR A 120 8.38 -0.86 -11.11
C THR A 120 9.58 0.08 -11.21
N LYS A 121 9.61 0.91 -12.25
CA LYS A 121 10.67 1.89 -12.48
C LYS A 121 10.32 3.24 -11.84
N ALA A 122 11.15 3.70 -10.91
CA ALA A 122 10.95 4.96 -10.20
C ALA A 122 10.81 6.17 -11.14
N ASP A 123 11.53 6.21 -12.26
CA ASP A 123 11.46 7.32 -13.21
C ASP A 123 10.12 7.40 -13.93
N LEU A 124 9.46 6.26 -14.17
CA LEU A 124 8.11 6.24 -14.74
C LEU A 124 7.06 6.72 -13.73
N VAL A 125 7.24 6.37 -12.45
CA VAL A 125 6.38 6.88 -11.36
C VAL A 125 6.49 8.41 -11.26
N ARG A 126 7.70 8.96 -11.31
CA ARG A 126 7.92 10.42 -11.30
C ARG A 126 7.37 11.10 -12.55
N ALA A 127 7.44 10.45 -13.71
CA ALA A 127 6.96 11.02 -14.98
C ALA A 127 5.44 11.24 -15.02
N VAL A 128 4.68 10.59 -14.13
CA VAL A 128 3.23 10.78 -13.97
C VAL A 128 2.88 11.56 -12.70
N ASP A 129 3.84 12.28 -12.13
CA ASP A 129 3.70 13.03 -10.86
C ASP A 129 3.16 12.15 -9.71
N GLY A 130 3.52 10.86 -9.73
CA GLY A 130 3.09 9.88 -8.77
C GLY A 130 4.12 9.60 -7.68
N PHE A 131 3.69 8.80 -6.72
CA PHE A 131 4.55 8.20 -5.70
C PHE A 131 4.30 6.69 -5.64
N ALA A 132 5.21 5.97 -4.97
CA ALA A 132 5.13 4.51 -4.94
C ALA A 132 5.63 3.92 -3.63
N ILE A 133 4.97 2.85 -3.20
CA ILE A 133 5.31 2.06 -2.02
C ILE A 133 5.80 0.69 -2.49
N ALA A 134 7.05 0.32 -2.16
CA ALA A 134 7.56 -1.02 -2.43
C ALA A 134 6.84 -2.04 -1.53
N SER A 135 6.20 -3.05 -2.12
CA SER A 135 5.29 -3.95 -1.38
C SER A 135 6.00 -5.03 -0.54
N GLY A 136 7.33 -4.98 -0.46
CA GLY A 136 8.19 -5.99 0.17
C GLY A 136 8.50 -7.21 -0.70
N THR A 137 7.90 -7.32 -1.90
CA THR A 137 8.37 -8.26 -2.93
C THR A 137 9.30 -7.51 -3.89
N PRO A 138 10.49 -8.02 -4.24
CA PRO A 138 11.41 -7.34 -5.15
C PRO A 138 10.77 -6.96 -6.48
N GLY A 139 10.87 -5.69 -6.87
CA GLY A 139 10.28 -5.15 -8.10
C GLY A 139 8.83 -4.68 -7.97
N HIS A 140 8.05 -5.26 -7.05
CA HIS A 140 6.62 -4.98 -6.92
C HIS A 140 6.36 -3.71 -6.13
N ALA A 141 5.38 -2.91 -6.54
CA ALA A 141 5.02 -1.69 -5.86
C ALA A 141 3.55 -1.33 -5.99
N HIS A 142 3.04 -0.57 -5.02
CA HIS A 142 1.77 0.13 -5.10
C HIS A 142 2.06 1.54 -5.61
N VAL A 143 1.63 1.84 -6.83
CA VAL A 143 1.81 3.17 -7.45
C VAL A 143 0.55 3.99 -7.22
N TYR A 144 0.71 5.26 -6.89
CA TYR A 144 -0.37 6.21 -6.64
C TYR A 144 -0.16 7.47 -7.46
N VAL A 145 -1.24 7.96 -8.09
CA VAL A 145 -1.23 9.17 -8.91
C VAL A 145 -2.38 10.08 -8.48
N PRO A 146 -2.10 11.30 -7.99
CA PRO A 146 -3.15 12.26 -7.66
C PRO A 146 -3.84 12.74 -8.93
N VAL A 147 -5.14 12.96 -8.85
CA VAL A 147 -5.92 13.57 -9.92
C VAL A 147 -6.51 14.91 -9.47
N ALA A 148 -6.60 15.86 -10.40
CA ALA A 148 -7.02 17.22 -10.10
C ALA A 148 -8.50 17.31 -9.68
N GLU A 149 -9.34 16.44 -10.21
CA GLU A 149 -10.79 16.44 -10.00
C GLU A 149 -11.26 15.14 -9.35
N GLU A 150 -12.37 15.19 -8.63
CA GLU A 150 -12.97 13.99 -8.06
C GLU A 150 -13.57 13.11 -9.16
N LEU A 151 -13.22 11.83 -9.14
CA LEU A 151 -13.69 10.85 -10.12
C LEU A 151 -15.01 10.19 -9.68
N THR A 152 -15.81 9.80 -10.67
CA THR A 152 -16.84 8.77 -10.47
C THR A 152 -16.19 7.40 -10.22
N VAL A 153 -16.97 6.42 -9.75
CA VAL A 153 -16.46 5.05 -9.56
C VAL A 153 -15.95 4.48 -10.89
N THR A 154 -16.69 4.65 -11.98
CA THR A 154 -16.31 4.12 -13.29
C THR A 154 -15.01 4.75 -13.81
N GLU A 155 -14.84 6.06 -13.68
CA GLU A 155 -13.61 6.75 -14.09
C GLU A 155 -12.43 6.33 -13.24
N PHE A 156 -12.62 6.19 -11.92
CA PHE A 156 -11.60 5.69 -11.01
C PHE A 156 -11.09 4.31 -11.42
N GLU A 157 -11.99 3.35 -11.64
CA GLU A 157 -11.60 2.00 -12.05
C GLU A 157 -10.93 1.96 -13.42
N ALA A 158 -11.39 2.78 -14.36
CA ALA A 158 -10.80 2.89 -15.69
C ALA A 158 -9.38 3.47 -15.63
N LEU A 159 -9.15 4.49 -14.80
CA LEU A 159 -7.82 5.08 -14.60
C LEU A 159 -6.88 4.15 -13.83
N CYS A 160 -7.36 3.45 -12.79
CA CYS A 160 -6.54 2.43 -12.09
C CYS A 160 -6.07 1.34 -13.05
N ARG A 161 -6.97 0.88 -13.94
CA ARG A 161 -6.62 -0.09 -14.98
C ARG A 161 -5.60 0.48 -15.98
N GLY A 162 -5.85 1.68 -16.51
CA GLY A 162 -4.94 2.34 -17.44
C GLY A 162 -3.55 2.58 -16.83
N LEU A 163 -3.49 2.88 -15.54
CA LEU A 163 -2.25 2.99 -14.78
C LEU A 163 -1.53 1.64 -14.71
N GLY A 164 -2.24 0.56 -14.36
CA GLY A 164 -1.70 -0.79 -14.39
C GLY A 164 -1.15 -1.22 -15.76
N ASP A 165 -1.86 -0.88 -16.84
CA ASP A 165 -1.43 -1.13 -18.23
C ASP A 165 -0.18 -0.31 -18.59
N TYR A 166 -0.11 0.97 -18.16
CA TYR A 166 1.03 1.85 -18.39
C TYR A 166 2.32 1.29 -17.77
N PHE A 167 2.23 0.66 -16.60
CA PHE A 167 3.35 -0.01 -15.92
C PHE A 167 3.56 -1.47 -16.38
N GLY A 168 2.73 -1.99 -17.30
CA GLY A 168 2.94 -3.30 -17.92
C GLY A 168 2.65 -4.50 -17.02
N GLY A 169 1.82 -4.37 -15.98
CA GLY A 169 1.58 -5.48 -15.05
C GLY A 169 0.75 -5.16 -13.80
N GLY A 170 -0.30 -4.37 -13.92
CA GLY A 170 -1.24 -4.15 -12.80
C GLY A 170 -2.10 -5.37 -12.48
N ASP A 171 -2.33 -5.63 -11.20
CA ASP A 171 -3.27 -6.65 -10.72
C ASP A 171 -4.75 -6.17 -10.80
N ALA A 172 -5.67 -6.98 -10.27
CA ALA A 172 -7.11 -6.69 -10.32
C ALA A 172 -7.61 -5.65 -9.29
N LYS A 173 -6.73 -5.05 -8.49
CA LYS A 173 -7.07 -4.06 -7.46
C LYS A 173 -7.26 -2.68 -8.08
N ILE A 174 -8.44 -2.47 -8.64
CA ILE A 174 -8.82 -1.22 -9.30
C ILE A 174 -9.98 -0.51 -8.61
N SER A 175 -10.50 -1.03 -7.51
CA SER A 175 -11.66 -0.49 -6.78
C SER A 175 -11.25 0.48 -5.67
N ASP A 176 -12.09 1.48 -5.42
CA ASP A 176 -11.85 2.54 -4.41
C ASP A 176 -11.79 2.03 -2.96
N ASN A 177 -12.09 0.76 -2.75
CA ASN A 177 -12.11 0.10 -1.46
C ASN A 177 -11.07 -1.03 -1.34
N ASP A 178 -10.05 -1.06 -2.20
CA ASP A 178 -9.00 -2.09 -2.17
C ASP A 178 -8.06 -1.98 -0.98
N PHE A 179 -7.47 -3.10 -0.59
CA PHE A 179 -6.47 -3.16 0.47
C PHE A 179 -5.05 -3.29 -0.10
N LEU A 180 -4.19 -2.36 0.32
CA LEU A 180 -2.78 -2.27 -0.06
C LEU A 180 -1.90 -2.10 1.20
N ARG A 181 -0.62 -2.48 1.13
CA ARG A 181 0.27 -2.40 2.30
C ARG A 181 0.73 -0.95 2.50
N PRO A 182 0.60 -0.36 3.70
CA PRO A 182 1.18 0.94 3.98
C PRO A 182 2.67 0.83 4.30
N VAL A 183 3.42 1.91 4.05
CA VAL A 183 4.79 2.07 4.55
C VAL A 183 4.82 1.91 6.08
N GLY A 184 5.95 1.43 6.61
CA GLY A 184 6.08 1.18 8.04
C GLY A 184 5.54 -0.18 8.45
N THR A 185 5.35 -1.11 7.50
CA THR A 185 4.89 -2.48 7.78
C THR A 185 5.78 -3.52 7.13
N PHE A 186 5.37 -4.80 7.20
CA PHE A 186 6.12 -5.92 6.64
C PHE A 186 5.23 -6.77 5.73
N ASN A 187 5.84 -7.30 4.68
CA ASN A 187 5.30 -8.40 3.88
C ASN A 187 5.81 -9.72 4.45
N HIS A 188 4.89 -10.54 4.95
CA HIS A 188 5.22 -11.83 5.58
C HIS A 188 5.24 -13.00 4.59
N LYS A 189 4.92 -12.79 3.31
CA LYS A 189 4.99 -13.83 2.26
C LYS A 189 6.33 -14.58 2.20
N PRO A 190 7.51 -13.95 2.34
CA PRO A 190 8.79 -14.67 2.28
C PRO A 190 8.96 -15.74 3.37
N THR A 191 8.22 -15.64 4.49
CA THR A 191 8.25 -16.65 5.56
C THR A 191 7.70 -18.00 5.12
N LEU A 192 6.85 -18.04 4.08
CA LEU A 192 6.33 -19.28 3.50
C LEU A 192 7.41 -20.16 2.89
N SER A 193 8.55 -19.56 2.50
CA SER A 193 9.73 -20.26 1.99
C SER A 193 10.91 -20.22 2.98
N GLY A 194 10.66 -19.94 4.26
CA GLY A 194 11.68 -19.87 5.30
C GLY A 194 12.52 -18.60 5.31
N GLY A 195 12.14 -17.57 4.55
CA GLY A 195 12.78 -16.25 4.58
C GLY A 195 12.28 -15.36 5.72
N GLU A 196 12.90 -14.20 5.88
CA GLU A 196 12.44 -13.17 6.81
C GLU A 196 11.36 -12.28 6.17
N PRO A 197 10.42 -11.72 6.96
CA PRO A 197 9.51 -10.68 6.47
C PRO A 197 10.28 -9.51 5.85
N SER A 198 9.81 -9.05 4.69
CA SER A 198 10.41 -7.91 3.98
C SER A 198 9.76 -6.60 4.39
N PRO A 199 10.51 -5.50 4.60
CA PRO A 199 9.94 -4.21 4.93
C PRO A 199 9.15 -3.63 3.75
N VAL A 200 8.09 -2.89 4.08
CA VAL A 200 7.31 -2.07 3.13
C VAL A 200 7.75 -0.63 3.30
N THR A 201 8.40 -0.10 2.26
CA THR A 201 9.08 1.20 2.27
C THR A 201 8.62 2.07 1.10
N TRP A 202 8.93 3.36 1.15
CA TRP A 202 8.83 4.20 -0.04
C TRP A 202 9.76 3.69 -1.14
N LEU A 203 9.24 3.61 -2.36
CA LEU A 203 10.02 3.48 -3.59
C LEU A 203 10.25 4.86 -4.22
N VAL A 204 9.20 5.68 -4.25
CA VAL A 204 9.20 7.10 -4.59
C VAL A 204 8.37 7.80 -3.54
N THR A 205 8.94 8.78 -2.86
CA THR A 205 8.22 9.58 -1.86
C THR A 205 7.26 10.56 -2.54
N PRO A 206 6.13 10.91 -1.89
CA PRO A 206 5.23 11.98 -2.33
C PRO A 206 5.91 13.35 -2.42
#